data_AF-A0A7S0U857-F1
#
_entry.id   AF-A0A7S0U857-F1
#
_cell.length_a   1.000
_cell.length_b   1.000
_cell.length_c   1.000
_cell.angle_alpha   90.00
_cell.angle_beta   90.00
_cell.angle_gamma   90.00
#
_symmetry.space_group_name_H-M   'P 1'
#
loop_
_entity.id
_entity.type
_entity.pdbx_description
1 polymer ?
#
loop_
_entity_poly.entity_id
_entity_poly.type
_entity_poly.pdbx_seq_one_letter_code
_entity_poly.pdbx_strand_id
1 'polypeptide(L)'
;DNGGTLNGGSDESTAVNLTINVSFVNQKPTFDILAIASVLQNAGNVTVEDFVSSVSAGPSFGESDQSVTFEVFFQSGDDFLVIGDAHINLGGNLTFELAENKFGSANFTVVLRDDGGMGTHAKSDNRTFLLRVEYVNQAPTFSVSPGNVTVNQDTGALSVPFVTQVSAGSADEDTFQKVNLSVVVLERLNVQDA
;
A
#
# COMPACT_ATOMS: atom_id res chain seq x y z
N ASP A 1 14.84 -12.28 70.54
CA ASP A 1 13.51 -12.64 71.04
C ASP A 1 13.06 -11.48 71.95
N ASN A 2 12.23 -11.67 72.98
CA ASN A 2 11.87 -10.63 73.94
C ASN A 2 12.54 -10.82 75.33
N GLY A 3 13.64 -11.58 75.38
CA GLY A 3 14.39 -11.96 76.58
C GLY A 3 15.30 -10.86 77.12
N GLY A 4 15.51 -9.78 76.37
CA GLY A 4 16.22 -8.59 76.81
C GLY A 4 17.74 -8.75 76.77
N THR A 5 18.45 -7.65 76.90
CA THR A 5 19.93 -7.62 76.86
C THR A 5 20.59 -7.87 78.22
N LEU A 6 19.84 -8.25 79.26
CA LEU A 6 20.38 -8.43 80.62
C LEU A 6 21.40 -9.58 80.65
N ASN A 7 22.52 -9.41 81.37
CA ASN A 7 23.65 -10.35 81.41
C ASN A 7 24.34 -10.66 80.05
N GLY A 8 24.23 -9.75 79.06
CA GLY A 8 24.93 -9.89 77.77
C GLY A 8 24.14 -10.67 76.70
N GLY A 9 22.82 -10.80 76.84
CA GLY A 9 21.94 -11.38 75.83
C GLY A 9 21.80 -10.50 74.57
N SER A 10 21.47 -11.13 73.43
CA SER A 10 21.17 -10.46 72.16
C SER A 10 19.78 -10.87 71.69
N ASP A 11 18.89 -9.89 71.52
CA ASP A 11 17.52 -10.10 71.08
C ASP A 11 17.39 -10.27 69.55
N GLU A 12 18.47 -10.05 68.81
CA GLU A 12 18.50 -10.12 67.35
C GLU A 12 19.55 -11.13 66.88
N SER A 13 19.20 -11.89 65.84
CA SER A 13 20.18 -12.66 65.09
C SER A 13 21.04 -11.73 64.22
N THR A 14 22.19 -12.21 63.76
CA THR A 14 22.93 -11.50 62.70
C THR A 14 22.06 -11.35 61.46
N ALA A 15 22.08 -10.17 60.82
CA ALA A 15 21.36 -9.94 59.56
C ALA A 15 21.84 -10.93 58.49
N VAL A 16 20.89 -11.53 57.76
CA VAL A 16 21.17 -12.40 56.61
C VAL A 16 20.71 -11.66 55.36
N ASN A 17 21.60 -11.59 54.36
CA ASN A 17 21.26 -11.02 53.07
C ASN A 17 20.50 -12.05 52.23
N LEU A 18 19.32 -11.66 51.74
CA LEU A 18 18.57 -12.40 50.73
C LEU A 18 18.86 -11.79 49.36
N THR A 19 19.36 -12.61 48.45
CA THR A 19 19.48 -12.22 47.03
C THR A 19 18.31 -12.81 46.26
N ILE A 20 17.54 -11.95 45.60
CA ILE A 20 16.50 -12.35 44.65
C ILE A 20 17.02 -12.03 43.24
N ASN A 21 17.19 -13.05 42.42
CA ASN A 21 17.55 -12.89 41.02
C ASN A 21 16.28 -12.94 40.17
N VAL A 22 16.08 -11.93 39.32
CA VAL A 22 15.02 -11.90 38.31
C VAL A 22 15.65 -12.14 36.95
N SER A 23 15.19 -13.17 36.23
CA SER A 23 15.63 -13.45 34.87
C SER A 23 14.91 -12.55 33.87
N PHE A 24 15.63 -12.10 32.84
CA PHE A 24 15.06 -11.36 31.73
C PHE A 24 14.12 -12.24 30.88
N VAL A 25 13.03 -11.64 30.38
CA VAL A 25 12.08 -12.25 29.44
C VAL A 25 11.73 -11.20 28.39
N ASN A 26 11.86 -11.56 27.11
CA ASN A 26 11.56 -10.68 25.99
C ASN A 26 10.09 -10.23 25.98
N GLN A 27 9.86 -8.95 25.73
CA GLN A 27 8.54 -8.40 25.51
C GLN A 27 8.26 -8.22 24.01
N LYS A 28 6.99 -8.22 23.63
CA LYS A 28 6.61 -8.05 22.23
C LYS A 28 6.95 -6.64 21.74
N PRO A 29 7.37 -6.48 20.49
CA PRO A 29 7.56 -5.18 19.89
C PRO A 29 6.21 -4.52 19.58
N THR A 30 6.18 -3.19 19.55
CA THR A 30 4.97 -2.40 19.30
C THR A 30 5.21 -1.34 18.24
N PHE A 31 4.14 -0.97 17.54
CA PHE A 31 4.13 0.06 16.51
C PHE A 31 2.68 0.47 16.21
N ASP A 32 2.55 1.65 15.60
CA ASP A 32 1.30 2.19 15.06
C ASP A 32 1.45 2.44 13.56
N ILE A 33 0.35 2.33 12.80
CA ILE A 33 0.33 2.57 11.36
C ILE A 33 -0.83 3.47 10.96
N LEU A 34 -0.73 4.10 9.79
CA LEU A 34 -1.88 4.72 9.14
C LEU A 34 -2.89 3.65 8.71
N ALA A 35 -4.18 3.90 8.98
CA ALA A 35 -5.25 2.97 8.63
C ALA A 35 -5.51 2.89 7.12
N ILE A 36 -5.19 3.96 6.36
CA ILE A 36 -5.46 4.06 4.93
C ILE A 36 -4.24 4.66 4.22
N ALA A 37 -3.81 4.02 3.15
CA ALA A 37 -2.88 4.56 2.16
C ALA A 37 -3.66 4.81 0.86
N SER A 38 -3.77 6.08 0.43
CA SER A 38 -4.51 6.46 -0.79
C SER A 38 -3.57 7.04 -1.82
N VAL A 39 -3.63 6.51 -3.05
CA VAL A 39 -2.75 6.84 -4.16
C VAL A 39 -3.52 6.89 -5.46
N LEU A 40 -3.00 7.61 -6.45
CA LEU A 40 -3.58 7.63 -7.79
C LEU A 40 -3.11 6.41 -8.59
N GLN A 41 -4.00 5.84 -9.40
CA GLN A 41 -3.66 4.88 -10.45
C GLN A 41 -2.50 5.41 -11.31
N ASN A 42 -1.64 4.51 -11.79
CA ASN A 42 -0.48 4.81 -12.63
C ASN A 42 0.61 5.67 -11.96
N ALA A 43 0.65 5.76 -10.64
CA ALA A 43 1.75 6.42 -9.93
C ALA A 43 3.09 5.65 -10.00
N GLY A 44 3.09 4.39 -10.46
CA GLY A 44 4.28 3.55 -10.54
C GLY A 44 4.81 3.21 -9.14
N ASN A 45 6.09 3.49 -8.88
CA ASN A 45 6.67 3.36 -7.54
C ASN A 45 6.13 4.43 -6.59
N VAL A 46 5.48 3.98 -5.53
CA VAL A 46 4.90 4.83 -4.50
C VAL A 46 5.75 4.75 -3.23
N THR A 47 5.91 5.91 -2.58
CA THR A 47 6.32 6.00 -1.17
C THR A 47 5.23 6.73 -0.39
N VAL A 48 4.72 6.10 0.66
CA VAL A 48 3.86 6.72 1.67
C VAL A 48 4.73 7.04 2.87
N GLU A 49 5.09 8.32 2.99
CA GLU A 49 5.89 8.87 4.09
C GLU A 49 5.13 8.79 5.41
N ASP A 50 5.86 8.68 6.53
CA ASP A 50 5.31 8.67 7.89
C ASP A 50 4.19 7.62 8.11
N PHE A 51 4.25 6.51 7.37
CA PHE A 51 3.25 5.45 7.43
C PHE A 51 3.24 4.70 8.77
N VAL A 52 4.41 4.55 9.39
CA VAL A 52 4.59 3.90 10.70
C VAL A 52 5.12 4.90 11.73
N SER A 53 4.62 4.76 12.96
CA SER A 53 5.08 5.53 14.11
C SER A 53 5.13 4.67 15.38
N SER A 54 5.63 5.25 16.48
CA SER A 54 5.69 4.60 17.80
C SER A 54 6.41 3.24 17.81
N VAL A 55 7.42 3.07 16.95
CA VAL A 55 8.18 1.81 16.84
C VAL A 55 9.00 1.58 18.11
N SER A 56 8.82 0.41 18.71
CA SER A 56 9.54 -0.01 19.91
C SER A 56 9.82 -1.51 19.84
N ALA A 57 11.07 -1.92 20.07
CA ALA A 57 11.41 -3.33 20.25
C ALA A 57 10.79 -3.89 21.55
N GLY A 58 10.65 -3.04 22.56
CA GLY A 58 10.11 -3.33 23.89
C GLY A 58 10.67 -2.35 24.91
N PRO A 59 10.56 -2.58 26.23
CA PRO A 59 11.09 -1.65 27.23
C PRO A 59 12.59 -1.41 27.09
N SER A 60 13.03 -0.19 27.38
CA SER A 60 14.43 0.21 27.25
C SER A 60 15.40 -0.61 28.12
N PHE A 61 14.92 -1.16 29.23
CA PHE A 61 15.74 -2.02 30.08
C PHE A 61 15.85 -3.43 29.48
N GLY A 62 16.96 -3.69 28.80
CA GLY A 62 17.31 -5.01 28.25
C GLY A 62 16.86 -5.25 26.80
N GLU A 63 16.07 -4.35 26.21
CA GLU A 63 15.53 -4.52 24.85
C GLU A 63 15.84 -3.36 23.90
N SER A 64 16.49 -2.28 24.38
CA SER A 64 16.80 -1.10 23.55
C SER A 64 17.71 -1.38 22.35
N ASP A 65 18.53 -2.42 22.46
CA ASP A 65 19.54 -2.78 21.46
C ASP A 65 19.05 -3.84 20.48
N GLN A 66 17.80 -4.31 20.64
CA GLN A 66 17.20 -5.29 19.75
C GLN A 66 16.87 -4.66 18.40
N SER A 67 17.13 -5.41 17.35
CA SER A 67 16.76 -5.00 15.99
C SER A 67 15.33 -5.41 15.69
N VAL A 68 14.60 -4.55 14.98
CA VAL A 68 13.23 -4.85 14.55
C VAL A 68 13.11 -4.89 13.03
N THR A 69 12.17 -5.69 12.51
CA THR A 69 11.91 -5.86 11.07
C THR A 69 10.41 -5.92 10.82
N PHE A 70 9.93 -5.19 9.81
CA PHE A 70 8.54 -5.26 9.38
C PHE A 70 8.31 -6.41 8.40
N GLU A 71 7.21 -7.13 8.59
CA GLU A 71 6.68 -8.14 7.69
C GLU A 71 5.31 -7.64 7.19
N VAL A 72 5.11 -7.55 5.88
CA VAL A 72 3.86 -7.08 5.25
C VAL A 72 3.26 -8.21 4.43
N PHE A 73 1.95 -8.45 4.58
CA PHE A 73 1.24 -9.55 3.95
C PHE A 73 -0.06 -9.05 3.33
N PHE A 74 -0.34 -9.48 2.10
CA PHE A 74 -1.68 -9.32 1.53
C PHE A 74 -2.71 -10.11 2.36
N GLN A 75 -3.85 -9.48 2.66
CA GLN A 75 -4.91 -10.11 3.45
C GLN A 75 -6.16 -10.40 2.63
N SER A 76 -6.64 -9.44 1.84
CA SER A 76 -7.88 -9.57 1.06
C SER A 76 -8.07 -8.40 0.10
N GLY A 77 -8.92 -8.55 -0.91
CA GLY A 77 -9.26 -7.49 -1.87
C GLY A 77 -8.66 -7.81 -3.24
N ASP A 78 -8.24 -6.78 -3.97
CA ASP A 78 -7.59 -6.94 -5.27
C ASP A 78 -6.07 -7.13 -5.08
N ASP A 79 -5.59 -8.37 -5.24
CA ASP A 79 -4.17 -8.73 -5.11
C ASP A 79 -3.33 -8.30 -6.31
N PHE A 80 -3.95 -7.81 -7.39
CA PHE A 80 -3.25 -7.34 -8.58
C PHE A 80 -2.93 -5.84 -8.56
N LEU A 81 -3.25 -5.12 -7.48
CA LEU A 81 -2.94 -3.69 -7.37
C LEU A 81 -1.45 -3.40 -7.23
N VAL A 82 -0.68 -4.31 -6.63
CA VAL A 82 0.74 -4.13 -6.32
C VAL A 82 1.57 -5.16 -7.10
N ILE A 83 2.64 -4.72 -7.73
CA ILE A 83 3.65 -5.58 -8.35
C ILE A 83 4.68 -5.96 -7.29
N GLY A 84 4.82 -7.26 -7.02
CA GLY A 84 5.74 -7.76 -6.01
C GLY A 84 5.25 -7.49 -4.58
N ASP A 85 6.20 -7.26 -3.66
CA ASP A 85 5.91 -7.08 -2.25
C ASP A 85 5.88 -5.58 -1.85
N ALA A 86 5.07 -5.26 -0.85
CA ALA A 86 5.14 -3.98 -0.17
C ALA A 86 6.16 -4.05 0.97
N HIS A 87 6.93 -2.98 1.15
CA HIS A 87 8.01 -2.91 2.14
C HIS A 87 7.84 -1.72 3.07
N ILE A 88 8.17 -1.89 4.35
CA ILE A 88 8.24 -0.80 5.32
C ILE A 88 9.66 -0.70 5.84
N ASN A 89 10.25 0.50 5.77
CA ASN A 89 11.58 0.75 6.32
C ASN A 89 11.50 1.27 7.77
N LEU A 90 12.63 1.26 8.48
CA LEU A 90 12.70 1.78 9.86
C LEU A 90 12.55 3.30 9.96
N GLY A 91 12.64 4.02 8.84
CA GLY A 91 12.29 5.44 8.76
C GLY A 91 10.78 5.70 8.82
N GLY A 92 9.97 4.64 8.76
CA GLY A 92 8.52 4.71 8.86
C GLY A 92 7.80 4.75 7.52
N ASN A 93 8.50 4.59 6.40
CA ASN A 93 7.90 4.73 5.07
C ASN A 93 7.46 3.39 4.50
N LEU A 94 6.27 3.37 3.92
CA LEU A 94 5.75 2.24 3.12
C LEU A 94 6.07 2.47 1.64
N THR A 95 6.67 1.47 0.99
CA THR A 95 7.03 1.52 -0.44
C THR A 95 6.49 0.31 -1.17
N PHE A 96 5.94 0.54 -2.37
CA PHE A 96 5.42 -0.50 -3.26
C PHE A 96 5.36 0.01 -4.70
N GLU A 97 5.21 -0.89 -5.66
CA GLU A 97 4.99 -0.55 -7.07
C GLU A 97 3.55 -0.89 -7.46
N LEU A 98 2.83 0.06 -8.07
CA LEU A 98 1.47 -0.17 -8.55
C LEU A 98 1.47 -0.86 -9.92
N ALA A 99 0.52 -1.77 -10.13
CA ALA A 99 0.24 -2.29 -11.45
C ALA A 99 -0.36 -1.21 -12.37
N GLU A 100 0.10 -1.19 -13.62
CA GLU A 100 -0.43 -0.26 -14.63
C GLU A 100 -1.92 -0.48 -14.85
N ASN A 101 -2.64 0.62 -14.95
CA ASN A 101 -4.08 0.69 -15.23
C ASN A 101 -4.97 -0.05 -14.22
N LYS A 102 -4.46 -0.43 -13.04
CA LYS A 102 -5.27 -1.01 -11.97
C LYS A 102 -5.70 0.02 -10.93
N PHE A 103 -6.95 -0.07 -10.51
CA PHE A 103 -7.56 0.76 -9.47
C PHE A 103 -8.48 -0.11 -8.62
N GLY A 104 -8.71 0.28 -7.37
CA GLY A 104 -9.49 -0.53 -6.44
C GLY A 104 -8.96 -0.45 -5.01
N SER A 105 -9.17 -1.51 -4.26
CA SER A 105 -8.71 -1.57 -2.87
C SER A 105 -8.26 -2.95 -2.42
N ALA A 106 -7.23 -2.98 -1.58
CA ALA A 106 -6.69 -4.17 -0.94
C ALA A 106 -6.38 -3.90 0.53
N ASN A 107 -6.62 -4.89 1.39
CA ASN A 107 -6.20 -4.86 2.78
C ASN A 107 -4.91 -5.65 2.94
N PHE A 108 -4.00 -5.11 3.75
CA PHE A 108 -2.74 -5.72 4.11
C PHE A 108 -2.62 -5.83 5.62
N THR A 109 -1.94 -6.88 6.08
CA THR A 109 -1.51 -7.06 7.46
C THR A 109 -0.04 -6.72 7.59
N VAL A 110 0.33 -5.99 8.65
CA VAL A 110 1.69 -5.66 9.05
C VAL A 110 1.99 -6.28 10.41
N VAL A 111 3.16 -6.88 10.54
CA VAL A 111 3.70 -7.42 11.79
C VAL A 111 5.11 -6.87 11.99
N LEU A 112 5.44 -6.45 13.20
CA LEU A 112 6.80 -6.09 13.60
C LEU A 112 7.43 -7.27 14.33
N ARG A 113 8.68 -7.59 13.99
CA ARG A 113 9.44 -8.67 14.61
C ARG A 113 10.74 -8.16 15.21
N ASP A 114 11.02 -8.50 16.47
CA ASP A 114 12.34 -8.27 17.11
C ASP A 114 13.26 -9.50 17.00
N ASP A 115 14.53 -9.33 17.36
CA ASP A 115 15.55 -10.38 17.43
C ASP A 115 15.89 -10.86 18.85
N GLY A 116 15.23 -10.33 19.88
CA GLY A 116 15.46 -10.72 21.29
C GLY A 116 14.63 -11.90 21.77
N GLY A 117 13.52 -12.20 21.09
CA GLY A 117 12.60 -13.27 21.46
C GLY A 117 12.57 -14.48 20.52
N MET A 118 11.71 -15.45 20.86
CA MET A 118 11.27 -16.51 19.95
C MET A 118 9.74 -16.60 19.89
N GLY A 119 9.22 -17.08 18.77
CA GLY A 119 7.78 -17.33 18.59
C GLY A 119 6.95 -16.06 18.77
N THR A 120 5.91 -16.16 19.60
CA THR A 120 4.95 -15.05 19.84
C THR A 120 5.53 -13.89 20.62
N HIS A 121 6.66 -14.05 21.32
CA HIS A 121 7.29 -12.97 22.07
C HIS A 121 8.19 -12.11 21.21
N ALA A 122 8.60 -12.60 20.04
CA ALA A 122 9.35 -11.83 19.05
C ALA A 122 8.46 -11.08 18.07
N LYS A 123 7.12 -11.24 18.14
CA LYS A 123 6.19 -10.67 17.15
C LYS A 123 5.17 -9.78 17.84
N SER A 124 4.93 -8.62 17.23
CA SER A 124 3.86 -7.72 17.62
C SER A 124 2.48 -8.35 17.41
N ASP A 125 1.45 -7.67 17.89
CA ASP A 125 0.10 -7.92 17.39
C ASP A 125 -0.03 -7.43 15.94
N ASN A 126 -0.97 -8.03 15.19
CA ASN A 126 -1.22 -7.66 13.80
C ASN A 126 -1.82 -6.26 13.71
N ARG A 127 -1.32 -5.46 12.76
CA ARG A 127 -1.95 -4.21 12.32
C ARG A 127 -2.43 -4.36 10.89
N THR A 128 -3.52 -3.71 10.53
CA THR A 128 -4.08 -3.78 9.17
C THR A 128 -4.28 -2.41 8.58
N PHE A 129 -4.00 -2.24 7.29
CA PHE A 129 -4.31 -1.01 6.56
C PHE A 129 -5.00 -1.31 5.23
N LEU A 130 -5.77 -0.33 4.75
CA LEU A 130 -6.40 -0.34 3.44
C LEU A 130 -5.53 0.44 2.44
N LEU A 131 -5.03 -0.24 1.41
CA LEU A 131 -4.55 0.42 0.20
C LEU A 131 -5.75 0.76 -0.69
N ARG A 132 -5.87 2.04 -1.05
CA ARG A 132 -6.85 2.53 -2.01
C ARG A 132 -6.15 3.16 -3.20
N VAL A 133 -6.32 2.55 -4.36
CA VAL A 133 -5.84 3.08 -5.64
C VAL A 133 -7.01 3.76 -6.33
N GLU A 134 -6.98 5.08 -6.34
CA GLU A 134 -8.02 5.93 -6.93
C GLU A 134 -7.92 5.92 -8.45
N TYR A 135 -9.07 5.81 -9.09
CA TYR A 135 -9.21 5.80 -10.54
C TYR A 135 -8.73 7.11 -11.18
N VAL A 136 -7.99 7.02 -12.28
CA VAL A 136 -7.55 8.15 -13.10
C VAL A 136 -8.05 7.97 -14.53
N ASN A 137 -8.96 8.84 -14.94
CA ASN A 137 -9.50 8.87 -16.30
C ASN A 137 -8.41 9.08 -17.38
N GLN A 138 -8.41 8.26 -18.42
CA GLN A 138 -7.48 8.37 -19.54
C GLN A 138 -8.19 8.94 -20.78
N ALA A 139 -7.42 9.56 -21.68
CA ALA A 139 -8.00 10.20 -22.86
C ALA A 139 -8.49 9.15 -23.87
N PRO A 140 -9.67 9.34 -24.49
CA PRO A 140 -10.14 8.46 -25.55
C PRO A 140 -9.27 8.60 -26.79
N THR A 141 -9.14 7.51 -27.56
CA THR A 141 -8.37 7.47 -28.79
C THR A 141 -9.17 6.85 -29.93
N PHE A 142 -8.82 7.21 -31.17
CA PHE A 142 -9.33 6.58 -32.38
C PHE A 142 -8.34 6.73 -33.53
N SER A 143 -8.46 5.87 -34.54
CA SER A 143 -7.70 5.96 -35.79
C SER A 143 -8.64 6.25 -36.95
N VAL A 144 -8.13 6.98 -37.95
CA VAL A 144 -8.85 7.24 -39.20
C VAL A 144 -8.28 6.35 -40.29
N SER A 145 -9.13 5.57 -40.96
CA SER A 145 -8.77 4.72 -42.10
C SER A 145 -9.99 4.57 -43.00
N PRO A 146 -9.89 4.81 -44.33
CA PRO A 146 -8.66 5.00 -45.12
C PRO A 146 -8.06 6.41 -45.08
N GLY A 147 -8.64 7.35 -44.30
CA GLY A 147 -8.27 8.76 -44.38
C GLY A 147 -9.06 9.46 -45.47
N ASN A 148 -8.40 9.93 -46.52
CA ASN A 148 -9.07 10.59 -47.64
C ASN A 148 -9.90 9.58 -48.44
N VAL A 149 -11.12 9.99 -48.78
CA VAL A 149 -12.05 9.20 -49.59
C VAL A 149 -12.28 9.92 -50.90
N THR A 150 -11.89 9.31 -52.02
CA THR A 150 -12.12 9.84 -53.37
C THR A 150 -13.28 9.09 -54.02
N VAL A 151 -14.27 9.83 -54.52
CA VAL A 151 -15.42 9.27 -55.24
C VAL A 151 -15.70 10.10 -56.49
N ASN A 152 -16.28 9.45 -57.51
CA ASN A 152 -16.81 10.15 -58.68
C ASN A 152 -18.09 10.90 -58.31
N GLN A 153 -18.39 11.98 -59.03
CA GLN A 153 -19.56 12.82 -58.79
C GLN A 153 -20.91 12.05 -58.86
N ASP A 154 -20.96 10.94 -59.61
CA ASP A 154 -22.17 10.12 -59.79
C ASP A 154 -22.22 8.89 -58.86
N THR A 155 -21.38 8.82 -57.82
CA THR A 155 -21.21 7.62 -56.97
C THR A 155 -22.43 7.34 -56.07
N GLY A 156 -23.38 8.26 -55.97
CA GLY A 156 -24.54 8.10 -55.08
C GLY A 156 -24.13 8.03 -53.60
N ALA A 157 -24.94 7.36 -52.78
CA ALA A 157 -24.66 7.23 -51.35
C ALA A 157 -23.47 6.30 -51.11
N LEU A 158 -22.41 6.83 -50.50
CA LEU A 158 -21.23 6.08 -50.11
C LEU A 158 -21.29 5.69 -48.62
N SER A 159 -21.07 4.42 -48.33
CA SER A 159 -20.83 3.92 -46.98
C SER A 159 -19.40 3.39 -46.90
N VAL A 160 -18.55 4.09 -46.15
CA VAL A 160 -17.16 3.70 -45.89
C VAL A 160 -16.91 3.66 -44.39
N PRO A 161 -16.27 2.60 -43.87
CA PRO A 161 -15.73 2.68 -42.52
C PRO A 161 -14.68 3.79 -42.51
N PHE A 162 -14.81 4.73 -41.58
CA PHE A 162 -13.95 5.92 -41.51
C PHE A 162 -13.16 5.99 -40.19
N VAL A 163 -13.77 5.51 -39.11
CA VAL A 163 -13.15 5.47 -37.78
C VAL A 163 -12.92 4.01 -37.39
N THR A 164 -11.72 3.70 -36.94
CA THR A 164 -11.32 2.39 -36.40
C THR A 164 -10.61 2.59 -35.06
N GLN A 165 -10.36 1.50 -34.34
CA GLN A 165 -9.62 1.53 -33.07
C GLN A 165 -10.19 2.54 -32.06
N VAL A 166 -11.53 2.65 -31.98
CA VAL A 166 -12.18 3.52 -31.00
C VAL A 166 -11.99 2.92 -29.62
N SER A 167 -11.42 3.70 -28.72
CA SER A 167 -11.16 3.30 -27.34
C SER A 167 -11.47 4.47 -26.40
N ALA A 168 -12.07 4.17 -25.26
CA ALA A 168 -12.34 5.13 -24.19
C ALA A 168 -11.13 5.39 -23.30
N GLY A 169 -10.06 4.59 -23.42
CA GLY A 169 -8.88 4.61 -22.56
C GLY A 169 -8.23 3.22 -22.48
N SER A 170 -7.52 2.91 -21.40
CA SER A 170 -7.04 1.54 -21.19
C SER A 170 -8.19 0.53 -21.12
N ALA A 171 -7.87 -0.76 -21.28
CA ALA A 171 -8.86 -1.83 -21.34
C ALA A 171 -9.81 -1.89 -20.13
N ASP A 172 -9.34 -1.47 -18.95
CA ASP A 172 -10.16 -1.43 -17.74
C ASP A 172 -11.16 -0.24 -17.76
N GLU A 173 -10.88 0.84 -18.50
CA GLU A 173 -11.77 2.00 -18.66
C GLU A 173 -12.88 1.79 -19.70
N ASP A 174 -12.60 1.00 -20.74
CA ASP A 174 -13.52 0.72 -21.86
C ASP A 174 -14.85 0.12 -21.39
N THR A 175 -14.92 -0.40 -20.17
CA THR A 175 -16.15 -0.96 -19.57
C THR A 175 -17.02 0.07 -18.83
N PHE A 176 -16.45 1.21 -18.41
CA PHE A 176 -17.14 2.23 -17.60
C PHE A 176 -17.40 3.53 -18.35
N GLN A 177 -16.66 3.78 -19.43
CA GLN A 177 -16.71 5.02 -20.18
C GLN A 177 -17.38 4.86 -21.55
N LYS A 178 -18.00 5.94 -22.03
CA LYS A 178 -18.64 5.99 -23.36
C LYS A 178 -17.95 7.02 -24.22
N VAL A 179 -17.48 6.61 -25.40
CA VAL A 179 -16.94 7.50 -26.42
C VAL A 179 -18.07 8.00 -27.31
N ASN A 180 -18.08 9.31 -27.60
CA ASN A 180 -18.96 9.90 -28.60
C ASN A 180 -18.11 10.53 -29.71
N LEU A 181 -18.45 10.22 -30.97
CA LEU A 181 -17.80 10.76 -32.15
C LEU A 181 -18.75 11.77 -32.81
N SER A 182 -18.24 12.95 -33.13
CA SER A 182 -18.99 13.95 -33.89
C SER A 182 -18.22 14.33 -35.16
N VAL A 183 -18.95 14.54 -36.25
CA VAL A 183 -18.39 14.94 -37.54
C VAL A 183 -18.79 16.39 -37.79
N VAL A 184 -17.81 17.22 -38.07
CA VAL A 184 -18.02 18.62 -38.47
C VAL A 184 -17.57 18.75 -39.92
N VAL A 185 -18.49 19.17 -40.79
CA VAL A 185 -18.17 19.49 -42.19
C VAL A 185 -17.59 20.90 -42.22
N LEU A 186 -16.30 21.03 -42.53
CA LEU A 186 -15.63 22.33 -42.59
C LEU A 186 -15.93 23.06 -43.91
N GLU A 187 -15.93 22.34 -45.04
CA GLU A 187 -16.24 22.91 -46.35
C GLU A 187 -17.00 21.89 -47.22
N ARG A 188 -17.94 22.39 -48.03
CA ARG A 188 -18.56 21.60 -49.10
C ARG A 188 -17.93 22.03 -50.41
N LEU A 189 -17.29 21.11 -51.10
CA LEU A 189 -16.84 21.33 -52.47
C LEU A 189 -18.08 21.43 -53.37
N ASN A 190 -18.31 22.61 -53.96
CA ASN A 190 -19.22 22.75 -55.07
C ASN A 190 -18.56 22.16 -56.31
N VAL A 191 -19.00 20.98 -56.73
CA VAL A 191 -18.67 20.48 -58.07
C VAL A 191 -19.43 21.36 -59.05
N GLN A 192 -18.72 22.21 -59.79
CA GLN A 192 -19.30 22.88 -60.96
C GLN A 192 -19.37 21.85 -62.07
N ASP A 193 -20.60 21.56 -62.54
CA ASP A 193 -20.81 20.78 -63.75
C ASP A 193 -20.10 21.47 -64.93
N ALA A 194 -19.25 20.73 -65.64
CA ALA A 194 -18.57 21.16 -66.87
C ALA A 194 -19.43 20.91 -68.11
#